data_AF-A0A660QSA2-F1
#
_entry.id   AF-A0A660QSA2-F1
#
_cell.length_a   1.000
_cell.length_b   1.000
_cell.length_c   1.000
_cell.angle_alpha   90.00
_cell.angle_beta   90.00
_cell.angle_gamma   90.00
#
_symmetry.space_group_name_H-M   'P 1'
#
loop_
_entity.id
_entity.type
_entity.pdbx_description
1 polymer ?
#
loop_
_entity_poly.entity_id
_entity_poly.type
_entity_poly.pdbx_seq_one_letter_code
_entity_poly.pdbx_strand_id
1 'polypeptide(L)' 'MPKKKTIHLLCNAHLDPVWLWEWQEGAAEAISTFRTAAELCEKNEAFIFNHNEVILYKWVQQYEPALFKRIQKLVKQGRW' A
#
# COMPACT_ATOMS: atom_id res chain seq x y z
N MET A 1 5.40 -2.49 -39.75
CA MET A 1 6.00 -1.96 -38.51
C MET A 1 5.74 -2.95 -37.38
N PRO A 2 6.72 -3.30 -36.54
CA PRO A 2 6.46 -4.19 -35.39
C PRO A 2 5.45 -3.54 -34.44
N LYS A 3 4.49 -4.31 -33.92
CA LYS A 3 3.52 -3.85 -32.93
C LYS A 3 4.26 -3.36 -31.69
N LYS A 4 3.97 -2.13 -31.27
CA LYS A 4 4.49 -1.55 -30.02
C LYS A 4 3.98 -2.40 -28.85
N LYS A 5 4.90 -2.97 -28.05
CA LYS A 5 4.55 -3.70 -26.83
C LYS A 5 4.35 -2.71 -25.69
N THR A 6 3.30 -2.91 -24.91
CA THR A 6 3.04 -2.13 -23.68
C THR A 6 3.43 -2.98 -22.50
N ILE A 7 4.17 -2.39 -21.55
CA ILE A 7 4.53 -3.01 -20.27
C ILE A 7 3.90 -2.16 -19.18
N HIS A 8 3.21 -2.80 -18.24
CA HIS A 8 2.67 -2.17 -17.05
C HIS A 8 3.52 -2.59 -15.85
N LEU A 9 3.96 -1.61 -15.08
CA LEU A 9 4.69 -1.82 -13.84
C LEU A 9 3.79 -1.38 -12.69
N LEU A 10 3.59 -2.26 -11.72
CA LEU A 10 2.76 -2.02 -10.54
C LEU A 10 3.62 -2.24 -9.31
N CYS A 11 3.50 -1.36 -8.32
CA CYS A 11 4.17 -1.55 -7.05
C CYS A 11 3.28 -2.39 -6.12
N ASN A 12 3.89 -3.36 -5.45
CA ASN A 12 3.27 -4.17 -4.42
C ASN A 12 4.29 -4.42 -3.31
N ALA A 13 3.79 -4.62 -2.10
CA ALA A 13 4.54 -5.18 -0.99
C ALA A 13 3.75 -6.41 -0.50
N HIS A 14 4.38 -7.57 -0.47
CA HIS A 14 3.80 -8.76 0.15
C HIS A 14 4.15 -8.75 1.63
N LEU A 15 3.17 -8.97 2.51
CA LEU A 15 3.38 -9.00 3.96
C LEU A 15 2.69 -10.22 4.57
N ASP A 16 3.48 -11.04 5.26
CA ASP A 16 2.99 -12.11 6.13
C ASP A 16 2.93 -11.57 7.58
N PRO A 17 1.77 -11.09 8.06
CA PRO A 17 1.70 -10.35 9.32
C PRO A 17 1.95 -11.20 10.57
N VAL A 18 1.86 -12.52 10.45
CA VAL A 18 2.20 -13.47 11.52
C VAL A 18 3.00 -14.59 10.87
N TRP A 19 4.32 -14.51 10.99
CA TRP A 19 5.22 -15.53 10.46
C TRP A 19 6.41 -15.75 11.40
N LEU A 20 7.50 -15.01 11.20
CA LEU A 20 8.70 -15.06 12.06
C LEU A 20 8.67 -14.02 13.19
N TRP A 21 7.56 -13.28 13.31
CA TRP A 21 7.29 -12.26 14.32
C TRP A 21 5.85 -12.36 14.84
N GLU A 22 5.56 -11.75 15.99
CA GLU A 22 4.20 -11.68 16.51
C GLU A 22 3.36 -10.67 15.72
N TRP A 23 2.04 -10.72 15.89
CA TRP A 23 1.10 -9.91 15.11
C TRP A 23 1.29 -8.41 15.33
N GLN A 24 1.82 -7.98 16.48
CA GLN A 24 2.07 -6.59 16.84
C GLN A 24 3.16 -6.01 15.93
N GLU A 25 4.24 -6.76 15.71
CA GLU A 25 5.31 -6.38 14.79
C GLU A 25 4.81 -6.39 13.35
N GLY A 26 4.00 -7.38 12.95
CA GLY A 26 3.36 -7.40 11.64
C GLY A 26 2.43 -6.21 11.40
N ALA A 27 1.69 -5.77 12.42
CA ALA A 27 0.86 -4.58 12.35
C ALA A 27 1.70 -3.30 12.22
N ALA A 28 2.80 -3.19 12.97
CA ALA A 28 3.73 -2.07 12.86
C ALA A 28 4.38 -2.01 11.47
N GLU A 29 4.76 -3.16 10.90
CA GLU A 29 5.35 -3.25 9.57
C GLU A 29 4.35 -2.85 8.47
N ALA A 30 3.09 -3.28 8.58
CA ALA A 30 2.04 -2.88 7.66
C ALA A 30 1.81 -1.36 7.67
N ILE A 31 1.78 -0.76 8.86
CA ILE A 31 1.63 0.69 9.02
C ILE A 31 2.82 1.44 8.40
N SER A 32 4.05 0.99 8.69
CA SER A 32 5.27 1.56 8.13
C SER A 32 5.32 1.48 6.59
N THR A 33 5.01 0.30 6.05
CA THR A 33 4.91 0.05 4.61
C THR A 33 3.88 0.97 3.98
N PHE A 34 2.68 1.06 4.56
CA PHE A 34 1.59 1.85 3.96
C PHE A 34 1.86 3.34 4.04
N ARG A 35 2.53 3.83 5.09
CA ARG A 35 2.96 5.22 5.18
C ARG A 35 3.93 5.57 4.05
N THR A 36 4.92 4.71 3.83
CA THR A 36 5.92 4.88 2.77
C THR A 36 5.27 4.85 1.39
N ALA A 37 4.41 3.86 1.13
CA ALA A 37 3.68 3.77 -0.13
C ALA A 37 2.79 5.00 -0.36
N ALA A 38 2.14 5.54 0.68
CA ALA A 38 1.26 6.71 0.54
C ALA A 38 2.07 7.96 0.18
N GLU A 39 3.24 8.13 0.79
CA GLU A 39 4.16 9.22 0.44
C GLU A 39 4.70 9.08 -0.98
N LEU A 40 5.04 7.86 -1.43
CA LEU A 40 5.51 7.63 -2.80
C LEU A 40 4.41 7.94 -3.82
N CYS A 41 3.16 7.56 -3.53
CA CYS A 41 2.02 7.97 -4.33
C CYS A 41 1.93 9.51 -4.37
N GLU A 42 1.92 10.19 -3.23
CA GLU A 42 1.79 11.65 -3.17
C GLU A 42 2.94 12.38 -3.89
N LYS A 43 4.17 11.85 -3.87
CA LYS A 43 5.36 12.47 -4.48
C LYS A 43 5.55 12.16 -5.97
N ASN A 44 4.99 11.06 -6.48
CA ASN A 44 5.20 10.63 -7.87
C ASN A 44 3.88 10.20 -8.52
N GLU A 45 3.33 11.00 -9.44
CA GLU A 45 2.03 10.76 -10.09
C GLU A 45 1.92 9.44 -10.84
N ALA A 46 3.03 8.91 -11.37
CA ALA A 46 3.05 7.64 -12.11
C ALA A 46 3.08 6.41 -11.20
N PHE A 47 3.31 6.59 -9.90
CA PHE A 47 3.35 5.50 -8.95
C PHE A 47 1.93 5.06 -8.57
N ILE A 48 1.67 3.76 -8.73
CA ILE A 48 0.45 3.07 -8.32
C ILE A 48 0.86 1.95 -7.38
N PHE A 49 0.30 1.96 -6.17
CA PHE A 49 0.45 0.89 -5.20
C PHE A 49 -0.71 -0.10 -5.30
N ASN A 50 -0.47 -1.37 -4.96
CA ASN A 50 -1.47 -2.43 -4.92
C ASN A 50 -1.18 -3.36 -3.72
N HIS A 51 -2.20 -3.72 -2.94
CA HIS A 51 -2.08 -4.60 -1.77
C HIS A 51 -3.43 -5.26 -1.42
N ASN A 52 -3.42 -6.53 -0.97
CA ASN A 52 -4.61 -7.40 -0.91
C ASN A 52 -5.17 -7.70 0.49
N GLU A 53 -4.36 -7.64 1.55
CA GLU A 53 -4.71 -8.11 2.90
C GLU A 53 -5.62 -7.12 3.65
N VAL A 54 -6.92 -7.45 3.73
CA VAL A 54 -7.93 -6.63 4.42
C VAL A 54 -7.61 -6.40 5.91
N ILE A 55 -6.96 -7.35 6.58
CA ILE A 55 -6.61 -7.25 8.00
C ILE A 55 -5.62 -6.11 8.25
N LEU A 56 -4.71 -5.84 7.32
CA LEU A 56 -3.74 -4.76 7.43
C LEU A 56 -4.43 -3.40 7.33
N TYR A 57 -5.39 -3.25 6.41
CA TYR A 57 -6.21 -2.04 6.34
C TYR A 57 -7.03 -1.82 7.61
N LYS A 58 -7.55 -2.88 8.23
CA LYS A 58 -8.25 -2.79 9.52
C LYS A 58 -7.31 -2.28 10.62
N TRP A 59 -6.08 -2.78 10.69
CA TRP A 59 -5.09 -2.30 11.65
C TRP A 59 -4.66 -0.86 11.37
N VAL A 60 -4.47 -0.47 10.11
CA VAL A 60 -4.18 0.92 9.74
C VAL A 60 -5.34 1.84 10.13
N GLN A 61 -6.59 1.43 9.91
CA GLN A 61 -7.76 2.18 10.36
C GLN A 61 -7.79 2.35 11.88
N GLN A 62 -7.47 1.30 12.62
CA GLN A 62 -7.51 1.29 14.08
C GLN A 62 -6.36 2.08 14.72
N TYR A 63 -5.13 1.91 14.22
CA TYR A 63 -3.92 2.42 14.85
C TYR A 63 -3.37 3.70 14.22
N GLU A 64 -3.65 3.97 12.94
CA GLU A 64 -3.28 5.22 12.26
C GLU A 64 -4.41 5.76 11.36
N PRO A 65 -5.53 6.24 11.97
CA PRO A 65 -6.71 6.68 11.21
C PRO A 65 -6.44 7.84 10.24
N ALA A 66 -5.41 8.66 10.50
CA ALA A 66 -4.97 9.70 9.57
C ALA A 66 -4.38 9.12 8.28
N LEU A 67 -3.56 8.07 8.38
CA LEU A 67 -3.04 7.34 7.23
C LEU A 67 -4.17 6.63 6.47
N PHE A 68 -5.12 6.03 7.18
CA PHE A 68 -6.28 5.42 6.54
C PHE A 68 -7.07 6.43 5.69
N LYS A 69 -7.29 7.65 6.19
CA LYS A 69 -7.93 8.73 5.42
C LYS A 69 -7.10 9.14 4.19
N ARG A 70 -5.76 9.19 4.30
CA ARG A 70 -4.86 9.46 3.15
C ARG A 70 -4.99 8.36 2.10
N ILE A 71 -4.95 7.10 2.50
CA ILE A 71 -5.16 5.94 1.62
C ILE A 71 -6.51 6.04 0.90
N GLN A 72 -7.60 6.34 1.61
CA GLN A 72 -8.91 6.52 0.98
C GLN A 72 -8.93 7.61 -0.09
N LYS A 73 -8.17 8.70 0.10
CA LYS A 73 -8.01 9.74 -0.93
C LYS A 73 -7.25 9.21 -2.14
N LEU A 74 -6.17 8.45 -1.93
CA LEU A 74 -5.38 7.84 -3.01
C LEU A 74 -6.17 6.79 -3.79
N VAL A 75 -7.00 5.97 -3.12
CA VAL A 75 -7.92 5.03 -3.76
C VAL A 75 -8.91 5.76 -4.67
N LYS A 76 -9.51 6.86 -4.21
CA LYS A 76 -10.41 7.69 -5.04
C LYS A 76 -9.70 8.31 -6.25
N GLN A 77 -8.39 8.46 -6.20
CA GLN A 77 -7.57 8.95 -7.30
C GLN A 77 -7.09 7.83 -8.24
N GLY A 78 -7.38 6.56 -7.94
CA GLY A 78 -6.94 5.41 -8.73
C GLY A 78 -5.44 5.12 -8.62
N ARG A 79 -4.82 5.49 -7.48
CA ARG A 79 -3.36 5.43 -7.28
C ARG A 79 -2.93 4.43 -6.21
N TRP A 80 -3.90 3.74 -5.63
CA TRP A 80 -3.78 2.79 -4.52
C TRP A 80 -4.76 1.65 -4.74
#